data_AF-A0A7S1TR08-F1
#
_entry.id   AF-A0A7S1TR08-F1
#
_cell.length_a   1.000
_cell.length_b   1.000
_cell.length_c   1.000
_cell.angle_alpha   90.00
_cell.angle_beta   90.00
_cell.angle_gamma   90.00
#
_symmetry.space_group_name_H-M   'P 1'
#
loop_
_entity.id
_entity.type
_entity.pdbx_description
1 polymer ?
#
loop_
_entity_poly.entity_id
_entity_poly.type
_entity_poly.pdbx_seq_one_letter_code
_entity_poly.pdbx_strand_id
1 'polypeptide(L)'
;GGVVGVSEEVIQSGRMRQWFIDAVKAGTGTLYEDGHVAVLAKQAFQAHKAQIMLLVRNLDPATPITNLNITAASTAELAMQVQLDPASQGRVAPRGQAQARVLVECGEAFADT
;
A
#
# COMPACT_ATOMS: atom_id res chain seq x y z
N GLY A 1 -6.42 18.08 7.72
CA GLY A 1 -6.08 16.87 6.96
C GLY A 1 -6.62 15.70 7.73
N GLY A 2 -7.51 14.91 7.13
CA GLY A 2 -7.98 13.67 7.75
C GLY A 2 -6.93 12.59 7.57
N VAL A 3 -6.51 11.96 8.65
CA VAL A 3 -5.72 10.73 8.59
C VAL A 3 -6.70 9.61 8.22
N VAL A 4 -6.54 9.01 7.05
CA VAL A 4 -7.19 7.73 6.75
C VAL A 4 -6.37 6.66 7.47
N GLY A 5 -6.74 6.40 8.72
CA GLY A 5 -6.20 5.31 9.51
C GLY A 5 -7.02 4.06 9.27
N VAL A 6 -6.36 2.90 9.16
CA VAL A 6 -7.07 1.62 9.25
C VAL A 6 -7.70 1.56 10.65
N SER A 7 -9.01 1.30 10.73
CA SER A 7 -9.67 1.18 12.03
C SER A 7 -9.09 0.01 12.82
N GLU A 8 -9.01 0.16 14.14
CA GLU A 8 -8.49 -0.89 15.03
C GLU A 8 -9.29 -2.20 14.90
N GLU A 9 -10.58 -2.10 14.60
CA GLU A 9 -11.46 -3.23 14.29
C GLU A 9 -11.01 -4.01 13.05
N VAL A 10 -10.57 -3.33 11.99
CA VAL A 10 -10.06 -3.98 10.77
C VAL A 10 -8.71 -4.67 11.04
N ILE A 11 -7.86 -4.07 11.89
CA ILE A 11 -6.62 -4.70 12.39
C ILE A 11 -6.95 -5.97 13.19
N GLN A 12 -7.84 -5.86 14.17
CA GLN A 12 -8.18 -6.94 15.10
C GLN A 12 -8.98 -8.08 14.45
N SER A 13 -9.74 -7.79 13.38
CA SER A 13 -10.53 -8.80 12.66
C SER A 13 -9.71 -9.81 11.85
N GLY A 14 -8.38 -9.60 11.71
CA GLY A 14 -7.52 -10.41 10.86
C GLY A 14 -7.77 -10.25 9.36
N ARG A 15 -8.71 -9.40 8.95
CA ARG A 15 -9.09 -9.19 7.55
C ARG A 15 -7.95 -8.63 6.71
N MET A 16 -7.14 -7.74 7.28
CA MET A 16 -5.91 -7.27 6.61
C MET A 16 -4.89 -8.38 6.39
N ARG A 17 -4.75 -9.30 7.34
CA ARG A 17 -3.84 -10.45 7.19
C ARG A 17 -4.31 -11.33 6.04
N GLN A 18 -5.61 -11.58 5.94
CA GLN A 18 -6.18 -12.35 4.84
C GLN A 18 -5.96 -11.67 3.49
N TRP A 19 -6.28 -10.38 3.38
CA TRP A 19 -6.03 -9.57 2.18
C TRP A 19 -4.57 -9.58 1.74
N PHE A 20 -3.64 -9.45 2.70
CA PHE A 20 -2.22 -9.55 2.43
C PHE A 20 -1.83 -10.94 1.88
N ILE A 21 -2.27 -12.01 2.54
CA ILE A 21 -1.99 -13.39 2.10
C ILE A 21 -2.50 -13.63 0.69
N ASP A 22 -3.72 -13.19 0.39
CA ASP A 22 -4.34 -13.36 -0.92
C ASP A 22 -3.59 -12.55 -1.99
N ALA A 23 -3.22 -11.30 -1.68
CA ALA A 23 -2.45 -10.46 -2.59
C ALA A 23 -1.03 -11.01 -2.85
N VAL A 24 -0.39 -11.64 -1.86
CA VAL A 24 0.91 -12.31 -2.02
C VAL A 24 0.78 -13.53 -2.91
N LYS A 25 -0.19 -14.41 -2.63
CA LYS A 25 -0.43 -15.63 -3.42
C LYS A 25 -0.74 -15.33 -4.88
N ALA A 26 -1.54 -14.30 -5.14
CA ALA A 26 -1.93 -13.92 -6.50
C ALA A 26 -0.94 -12.98 -7.20
N GLY A 27 0.06 -12.44 -6.49
CA GLY A 27 0.95 -11.40 -6.99
C GLY A 27 0.25 -10.04 -7.21
N THR A 28 -1.04 -9.95 -6.90
CA THR A 28 -1.84 -8.71 -6.91
C THR A 28 -3.08 -8.88 -6.04
N GLY A 29 -3.61 -7.79 -5.48
CA GLY A 29 -4.86 -7.83 -4.74
C GLY A 29 -5.14 -6.55 -3.97
N THR A 30 -6.33 -6.45 -3.39
CA THR A 30 -6.68 -5.38 -2.46
C THR A 30 -5.96 -5.61 -1.14
N LEU A 31 -5.24 -4.60 -0.65
CA LEU A 31 -4.63 -4.60 0.68
C LEU A 31 -5.52 -3.92 1.72
N TYR A 32 -6.33 -2.97 1.27
CA TYR A 32 -7.27 -2.21 2.10
C TYR A 32 -8.41 -1.68 1.25
N GLU A 33 -9.62 -1.70 1.78
CA GLU A 33 -10.76 -1.02 1.17
C GLU A 33 -11.76 -0.62 2.25
N ASP A 34 -12.19 0.64 2.21
CA ASP A 34 -13.33 1.15 2.96
C ASP A 34 -14.30 1.91 2.01
N GLY A 35 -15.27 2.63 2.57
CA GLY A 35 -16.24 3.40 1.77
C GLY A 35 -15.66 4.60 1.01
N HIS A 36 -14.40 4.99 1.25
CA HIS A 36 -13.77 6.20 0.74
C HIS A 36 -12.47 5.93 -0.04
N VAL A 37 -11.71 4.90 0.31
CA VAL A 37 -10.39 4.60 -0.24
C VAL A 37 -10.24 3.10 -0.47
N ALA A 38 -9.68 2.73 -1.63
CA ALA A 38 -9.16 1.39 -1.86
C ALA A 38 -7.66 1.46 -2.17
N VAL A 39 -6.90 0.55 -1.56
CA VAL A 39 -5.47 0.35 -1.82
C VAL A 39 -5.27 -1.04 -2.40
N LEU A 40 -4.77 -1.09 -3.63
CA LEU A 40 -4.43 -2.33 -4.31
C LEU A 40 -2.92 -2.44 -4.44
N ALA A 41 -2.40 -3.66 -4.35
CA ALA A 41 -1.01 -3.96 -4.62
C ALA A 41 -0.86 -4.83 -5.87
N LYS A 42 0.24 -4.61 -6.58
CA LYS A 42 0.78 -5.55 -7.57
C LYS A 42 2.26 -5.70 -7.30
N GLN A 43 2.75 -6.93 -7.22
CA GLN A 43 4.09 -7.23 -6.75
C GLN A 43 4.86 -8.00 -7.81
N ALA A 44 6.17 -7.73 -7.88
CA ALA A 44 7.12 -8.48 -8.67
C ALA A 44 8.36 -8.72 -7.83
N PHE A 45 8.89 -9.94 -7.88
CA PHE A 45 10.06 -10.37 -7.12
C PHE A 45 11.18 -10.77 -8.08
N GLN A 46 12.41 -10.38 -7.75
CA GLN A 46 13.61 -10.78 -8.47
C GLN A 46 14.78 -10.92 -7.49
N ALA A 47 15.22 -12.17 -7.28
CA ALA A 47 16.27 -12.49 -6.31
C ALA A 47 15.94 -11.91 -4.91
N HIS A 48 16.84 -11.08 -4.36
CA HIS A 48 16.69 -10.43 -3.06
C HIS A 48 15.95 -9.09 -3.14
N LYS A 49 15.30 -8.77 -4.28
CA LYS A 49 14.58 -7.51 -4.49
C LYS A 49 13.12 -7.75 -4.78
N ALA A 50 12.26 -6.87 -4.30
CA ALA A 50 10.86 -6.81 -4.69
C ALA A 50 10.48 -5.39 -5.11
N GLN A 51 9.55 -5.30 -6.06
CA GLN A 51 8.89 -4.06 -6.42
C GLN A 51 7.39 -4.23 -6.20
N ILE A 52 6.82 -3.41 -5.33
CA ILE A 52 5.40 -3.38 -5.04
C ILE A 52 4.83 -2.08 -5.61
N MET A 53 3.91 -2.19 -6.55
CA MET A 53 3.09 -1.10 -7.03
C MET A 53 1.87 -0.98 -6.13
N LEU A 54 1.70 0.15 -5.47
CA LEU A 54 0.50 0.51 -4.73
C LEU A 54 -0.37 1.42 -5.60
N LEU A 55 -1.63 1.06 -5.75
CA LEU A 55 -2.65 1.88 -6.39
C LEU A 55 -3.62 2.37 -5.33
N VAL A 56 -3.61 3.67 -5.06
CA VAL A 56 -4.53 4.33 -4.12
C VAL A 56 -5.67 4.93 -4.92
N ARG A 57 -6.87 4.39 -4.76
CA ARG A 57 -8.08 4.85 -5.43
C ARG A 57 -8.93 5.64 -4.46
N ASN A 58 -9.35 6.82 -4.89
CA ASN A 58 -10.36 7.59 -4.19
C ASN A 58 -11.75 7.13 -4.64
N LEU A 59 -12.52 6.55 -3.73
CA LEU A 59 -13.88 6.09 -4.00
C LEU A 59 -14.92 7.20 -3.78
N ASP A 60 -14.55 8.31 -3.14
CA ASP A 60 -15.42 9.45 -2.93
C ASP A 60 -15.71 10.16 -4.28
N PRO A 61 -16.99 10.40 -4.63
CA PRO A 61 -17.36 11.10 -5.86
C PRO A 61 -17.15 12.61 -5.83
N ALA A 62 -17.01 13.23 -4.65
CA ALA A 62 -16.99 14.67 -4.48
C ALA A 62 -15.69 15.18 -3.84
N THR A 63 -15.14 14.44 -2.87
CA THR A 63 -14.03 14.93 -2.04
C THR A 63 -12.69 14.39 -2.55
N PRO A 64 -11.71 15.25 -2.89
CA PRO A 64 -10.36 14.78 -3.20
C PRO A 64 -9.62 14.34 -1.93
N ILE A 65 -8.76 13.33 -2.07
CA ILE A 65 -7.73 13.06 -1.06
C ILE A 65 -6.66 14.12 -1.22
N THR A 66 -6.26 14.76 -0.12
CA THR A 66 -5.20 15.77 -0.09
C THR A 66 -4.15 15.40 0.95
N ASN A 67 -2.91 15.79 0.71
CA ASN A 67 -1.76 15.42 1.55
C ASN A 67 -1.57 13.90 1.65
N LEU A 68 -1.79 13.18 0.55
CA LEU A 68 -1.48 11.76 0.44
C LEU A 68 0.00 11.56 0.74
N ASN A 69 0.27 10.84 1.82
CA ASN A 69 1.60 10.41 2.22
C ASN A 69 1.60 8.90 2.35
N ILE A 70 2.61 8.25 1.77
CA ILE A 70 2.78 6.79 1.84
C ILE A 70 4.16 6.56 2.41
N THR A 71 4.20 5.86 3.54
CA THR A 71 5.42 5.51 4.24
C THR A 71 5.54 4.00 4.33
N ALA A 72 6.77 3.50 4.29
CA ALA A 72 7.11 2.12 4.57
C ALA A 72 8.23 2.12 5.60
N ALA A 73 8.08 1.32 6.66
CA ALA A 73 9.03 1.28 7.75
C ALA A 73 10.10 0.22 7.49
N SER A 74 11.31 0.64 7.12
CA SER A 74 12.45 -0.28 6.98
C SER A 74 12.79 -0.96 8.31
N THR A 75 13.20 -2.22 8.25
CA THR A 75 13.78 -2.96 9.38
C THR A 75 15.27 -3.20 9.14
N ALA A 76 15.95 -3.91 10.04
CA ALA A 76 17.36 -4.27 9.85
C ALA A 76 17.53 -5.25 8.66
N GLU A 77 16.52 -6.07 8.39
CA GLU A 77 16.52 -7.14 7.39
C GLU A 77 15.91 -6.69 6.05
N LEU A 78 15.00 -5.72 6.09
CA LEU A 78 14.25 -5.20 4.94
C LEU A 78 14.46 -3.70 4.76
N ALA A 79 15.23 -3.34 3.75
CA ALA A 79 15.33 -1.96 3.31
C ALA A 79 14.16 -1.63 2.37
N MET A 80 13.34 -0.65 2.74
CA MET A 80 12.21 -0.20 1.93
C MET A 80 12.35 1.27 1.52
N GLN A 81 12.07 1.53 0.24
CA GLN A 81 12.01 2.89 -0.30
C GLN A 81 10.67 3.10 -1.01
N VAL A 82 9.95 4.16 -0.63
CA VAL A 82 8.70 4.55 -1.29
C VAL A 82 8.96 5.68 -2.27
N GLN A 83 8.40 5.54 -3.47
CA GLN A 83 8.40 6.54 -4.52
C GLN A 83 6.95 6.79 -4.97
N LEU A 84 6.37 7.91 -4.55
CA LEU A 84 5.06 8.33 -5.03
C LEU A 84 5.20 8.86 -6.48
N ASP A 85 4.26 8.52 -7.34
CA ASP A 85 4.21 9.08 -8.70
C ASP A 85 4.10 10.61 -8.61
N PRO A 86 5.04 11.37 -9.19
CA PRO A 86 5.03 12.83 -9.17
C PRO A 86 3.73 13.43 -9.70
N ALA A 87 3.04 12.75 -10.62
CA ALA A 87 1.74 13.19 -11.15
C ALA A 87 0.65 13.27 -10.07
N SER A 88 0.81 12.50 -8.99
CA SER A 88 -0.12 12.50 -7.86
C SER A 88 0.02 13.79 -7.04
N GLN A 89 1.20 14.42 -6.96
CA GLN A 89 1.47 15.62 -6.15
C GLN A 89 0.88 15.57 -4.72
N GLY A 90 0.81 14.40 -4.09
CA GLY A 90 0.16 14.22 -2.78
C GLY A 90 -1.36 14.46 -2.78
N ARG A 91 -2.03 14.34 -3.94
CA ARG A 91 -3.47 14.52 -4.13
C ARG A 91 -4.05 13.40 -4.99
N VAL A 92 -5.27 12.99 -4.68
CA VAL A 92 -6.06 12.10 -5.54
C VAL A 92 -7.39 12.77 -5.83
N ALA A 93 -7.70 13.00 -7.10
CA ALA A 93 -8.98 13.57 -7.51
C ALA A 93 -10.16 12.69 -7.06
N PRO A 94 -11.39 13.21 -6.96
CA PRO A 94 -12.59 12.38 -6.78
C PRO A 94 -12.67 11.32 -7.89
N ARG A 95 -12.97 10.07 -7.52
CA ARG A 95 -12.89 8.90 -8.42
C ARG A 95 -11.53 8.68 -9.11
N GLY A 96 -10.50 9.40 -8.69
CA GLY A 96 -9.15 9.32 -9.25
C GLY A 96 -8.32 8.21 -8.63
N GLN A 97 -7.10 8.05 -9.14
CA GLN A 97 -6.10 7.14 -8.61
C GLN A 97 -4.72 7.78 -8.56
N ALA A 98 -3.94 7.39 -7.55
CA ALA A 98 -2.51 7.67 -7.46
C ALA A 98 -1.73 6.36 -7.43
N GLN A 99 -0.52 6.39 -7.94
CA GLN A 99 0.40 5.25 -7.93
C GLN A 99 1.59 5.55 -7.03
N ALA A 100 2.03 4.55 -6.28
CA ALA A 100 3.31 4.57 -5.60
C ALA A 100 4.05 3.27 -5.86
N ARG A 101 5.38 3.36 -5.92
CA ARG A 101 6.26 2.21 -6.03
C ARG A 101 7.01 2.05 -4.72
N VAL A 102 6.92 0.88 -4.11
CA VAL A 102 7.75 0.48 -2.98
C VAL A 102 8.82 -0.45 -3.52
N LEU A 103 10.07 -0.03 -3.41
CA LEU A 103 11.23 -0.86 -3.68
C LEU A 103 11.65 -1.51 -2.36
N VAL A 104 11.81 -2.82 -2.39
CA VAL A 104 12.20 -3.61 -1.23
C VAL A 104 13.49 -4.35 -1.56
N GLU A 105 14.46 -4.27 -0.67
CA GLU A 105 15.71 -5.03 -0.75
C GLU A 105 15.87 -5.83 0.54
N CYS A 106 16.02 -7.15 0.38
CA CYS A 106 16.21 -8.10 1.47
C CYS A 106 17.72 -8.28 1.69
N GLY A 107 18.22 -7.79 2.82
CA GLY A 107 19.64 -7.87 3.18
C GLY A 107 20.02 -9.21 3.79
N GLU A 108 19.10 -9.79 4.58
CA GLU A 108 19.30 -11.06 5.26
C GLU A 108 18.00 -11.88 5.27
N ALA A 109 18.11 -13.21 5.33
CA ALA A 109 16.95 -14.06 5.47
C ALA A 109 16.31 -13.83 6.86
N PHE A 110 15.02 -13.53 6.87
CA PHE A 110 14.22 -13.42 8.09
C PHE A 110 13.16 -14.52 8.12
N ALA A 111 12.88 -15.06 9.31
CA ALA A 111 11.82 -16.06 9.50
C ALA A 111 10.47 -15.38 9.69
N ASP A 112 9.39 -16.00 9.20
CA ASP A 112 8.02 -15.65 9.55
C ASP A 112 7.86 -15.78 11.08
N THR A 113 7.77 -14.65 11.79
CA THR A 113 7.29 -14.61 13.19
C THR A 113 5.80 -14.33 13.21
#